data_AF-A0A2V8HVB4-F1
#
_entry.id   AF-A0A2V8HVB4-F1
#
_cell.length_a   1.000
_cell.length_b   1.000
_cell.length_c   1.000
_cell.angle_alpha   90.00
_cell.angle_beta   90.00
_cell.angle_gamma   90.00
#
_symmetry.space_group_name_H-M   'P 1'
#
loop_
_entity.id
_entity.type
_entity.pdbx_description
1 polymer ?
#
loop_
_entity_poly.entity_id
_entity_poly.type
_entity_poly.pdbx_seq_one_letter_code
_entity_poly.pdbx_strand_id
1 'polypeptide(L)'
;MVFPLTWKFFVSFTSDYLTFMPRIEPAFDLYIKMILAFGLVFQMPTIVLFLAKMGVVTARFLWRHTKYAILIIVIVSAIVTPDGGGVSLVAMSIPLVFLYLFSIVLAWIFGKKRDKDIEADEQEA
;
A
#
# COMPACT_ATOMS: atom_id res chain seq x y z
N MET A 1 49.99 -18.31 -3.22
CA MET A 1 49.77 -17.77 -4.58
C MET A 1 48.32 -17.37 -4.88
N VAL A 2 47.38 -17.50 -3.93
CA VAL A 2 45.94 -17.20 -4.15
C VAL A 2 45.55 -15.77 -3.77
N PHE A 3 46.38 -15.11 -2.95
CA PHE A 3 46.18 -13.74 -2.46
C PHE A 3 45.88 -12.69 -3.55
N PRO A 4 46.60 -12.63 -4.70
CA PRO A 4 46.27 -11.64 -5.74
C PRO A 4 44.96 -11.91 -6.47
N LEU A 5 44.46 -13.16 -6.50
CA LEU A 5 43.18 -13.50 -7.10
C LEU A 5 42.02 -13.11 -6.17
N THR A 6 42.16 -13.40 -4.89
CA THR A 6 41.20 -12.99 -3.85
C THR A 6 41.14 -11.46 -3.72
N TRP A 7 42.28 -10.76 -3.87
CA TRP A 7 42.31 -9.31 -3.89
C TRP A 7 41.58 -8.71 -5.09
N LYS A 8 41.75 -9.28 -6.30
CA LYS A 8 40.97 -8.86 -7.48
C LYS A 8 39.47 -9.15 -7.35
N PHE A 9 39.10 -10.25 -6.69
CA PHE A 9 37.71 -10.55 -6.37
C PHE A 9 37.13 -9.55 -5.37
N PHE A 10 37.85 -9.24 -4.27
CA PHE A 10 37.43 -8.25 -3.29
C PHE A 10 37.40 -6.82 -3.84
N VAL A 11 38.34 -6.44 -4.72
CA VAL A 11 38.32 -5.14 -5.42
C VAL A 11 37.19 -5.08 -6.46
N SER A 12 36.77 -6.21 -7.05
CA SER A 12 35.55 -6.26 -7.85
C SER A 12 34.27 -6.04 -7.01
N PHE A 13 34.33 -6.23 -5.68
CA PHE A 13 33.25 -5.90 -4.73
C PHE A 13 33.47 -4.58 -3.99
N THR A 14 34.68 -4.01 -4.04
CA THR A 14 34.92 -2.64 -3.57
C THR A 14 34.33 -1.72 -4.62
N SER A 15 33.01 -1.58 -4.53
CA SER A 15 32.30 -0.45 -5.06
C SER A 15 32.91 0.78 -4.39
N ASP A 16 33.92 1.38 -5.04
CA ASP A 16 33.92 2.83 -5.11
C ASP A 16 32.49 3.16 -5.45
N TYR A 17 31.80 3.81 -4.51
CA TYR A 17 30.66 4.65 -4.77
C TYR A 17 30.36 4.70 -6.28
N LEU A 18 29.53 3.78 -6.78
CA LEU A 18 28.44 4.24 -7.59
C LEU A 18 27.79 5.21 -6.62
N THR A 19 28.22 6.46 -6.69
CA THR A 19 27.37 7.56 -6.37
C THR A 19 26.15 7.24 -7.23
N PHE A 20 25.20 6.54 -6.62
CA PHE A 20 23.85 7.03 -6.61
C PHE A 20 23.98 8.50 -6.16
N MET A 21 24.49 9.37 -7.04
CA MET A 21 23.76 10.52 -7.51
C MET A 21 22.60 9.88 -8.27
N PRO A 22 21.50 9.45 -7.62
CA PRO A 22 20.27 9.56 -8.38
C PRO A 22 20.29 11.04 -8.77
N ARG A 23 20.21 11.34 -10.07
CA ARG A 23 19.95 12.71 -10.47
C ARG A 23 18.80 13.16 -9.57
N ILE A 24 18.98 14.28 -8.87
CA ILE A 24 18.03 14.73 -7.85
C ILE A 24 16.63 14.77 -8.47
N GLU A 25 16.54 15.11 -9.75
CA GLU A 25 15.32 15.17 -10.55
C GLU A 25 14.49 13.86 -10.54
N PRO A 26 14.95 12.69 -11.04
CA PRO A 26 14.16 11.46 -11.01
C PRO A 26 13.88 10.92 -9.60
N ALA A 27 14.77 11.14 -8.62
CA ALA A 27 14.47 10.77 -7.23
C ALA A 27 13.35 11.64 -6.65
N PHE A 28 13.43 12.96 -6.81
CA PHE A 28 12.41 13.90 -6.35
C PHE A 28 11.08 13.68 -7.07
N ASP A 29 11.07 13.40 -8.37
CA ASP A 29 9.84 13.06 -9.11
C ASP A 29 9.19 11.78 -8.54
N LEU A 30 9.98 10.76 -8.23
CA LEU A 30 9.49 9.56 -7.54
C LEU A 30 8.91 9.91 -6.16
N TYR A 31 9.63 10.67 -5.33
CA TYR A 31 9.15 11.07 -4.01
C TYR A 31 7.85 11.88 -4.08
N ILE A 32 7.74 12.84 -5.00
CA ILE A 32 6.53 13.65 -5.21
C ILE A 32 5.37 12.74 -5.63
N LYS A 33 5.58 11.82 -6.58
CA LYS A 33 4.57 10.84 -6.99
C LYS A 33 4.11 9.96 -5.83
N MET A 34 5.04 9.50 -5.00
CA MET A 34 4.73 8.71 -3.81
C MET A 34 3.90 9.50 -2.80
N ILE A 35 4.30 10.74 -2.48
CA ILE A 35 3.57 11.60 -1.55
C ILE A 35 2.16 11.90 -2.07
N LEU A 36 2.02 12.18 -3.37
CA LEU A 36 0.71 12.40 -4.00
C LEU A 36 -0.16 11.13 -3.94
N ALA A 37 0.39 9.97 -4.25
CA ALA A 37 -0.32 8.69 -4.18
C ALA A 37 -0.77 8.39 -2.73
N PHE A 38 0.11 8.59 -1.75
CA PHE A 38 -0.22 8.43 -0.34
C PHE A 38 -1.29 9.42 0.11
N GLY A 39 -1.18 10.69 -0.27
CA GLY A 39 -2.18 11.71 0.04
C GLY A 39 -3.56 11.34 -0.50
N LEU A 40 -3.62 10.78 -1.72
CA LEU A 40 -4.86 10.31 -2.33
C LEU A 40 -5.43 9.10 -1.58
N VAL A 41 -4.61 8.12 -1.21
CA VAL A 41 -5.08 6.97 -0.42
C VAL A 41 -5.50 7.38 0.99
N PHE A 42 -4.85 8.38 1.59
CA PHE A 42 -5.22 8.91 2.90
C PHE A 42 -6.59 9.62 2.90
N GLN A 43 -7.17 9.90 1.73
CA GLN A 43 -8.57 10.35 1.63
C GLN A 43 -9.57 9.21 1.83
N MET A 44 -9.19 7.96 1.53
CA MET A 44 -10.06 6.79 1.63
C MET A 44 -10.67 6.61 3.04
N PRO A 45 -9.91 6.68 4.15
CA PRO A 45 -10.47 6.62 5.50
C PRO A 45 -11.58 7.64 5.75
N THR A 46 -11.38 8.88 5.31
CA THR A 46 -12.36 9.98 5.46
C THR A 46 -13.61 9.73 4.63
N ILE A 47 -13.45 9.29 3.38
CA ILE A 47 -14.56 8.97 2.48
C ILE A 47 -15.38 7.81 3.05
N VAL A 48 -14.74 6.72 3.44
CA VAL A 48 -15.42 5.56 4.05
C VAL A 48 -16.14 5.95 5.32
N LEU A 49 -15.53 6.75 6.19
CA LEU A 49 -16.18 7.24 7.41
C LEU A 49 -17.45 8.04 7.08
N PHE A 50 -17.38 8.92 6.09
CA PHE A 50 -18.53 9.71 5.65
C PHE A 50 -19.65 8.82 5.10
N LEU A 51 -19.32 7.86 4.23
CA LEU A 51 -20.28 6.89 3.71
C LEU A 51 -20.85 5.99 4.81
N ALA A 52 -20.05 5.60 5.80
CA ALA A 52 -20.49 4.79 6.93
C ALA A 52 -21.44 5.57 7.85
N LYS A 53 -21.18 6.86 8.05
CA LYS A 53 -22.05 7.76 8.82
C LYS A 53 -23.39 8.01 8.13
N MET A 54 -23.38 8.11 6.79
CA MET A 54 -24.62 8.15 5.98
C MET A 54 -25.35 6.80 5.95
N GLY A 55 -24.71 5.72 6.42
CA GLY A 55 -25.24 4.37 6.31
C GLY A 55 -25.30 3.90 4.86
N VAL A 56 -24.34 4.28 4.00
CA VAL A 56 -24.19 3.75 2.63
C VAL A 56 -23.35 2.47 2.63
N VAL A 57 -22.34 2.40 3.51
CA VAL A 57 -21.45 1.25 3.67
C VAL A 57 -21.41 0.80 5.14
N THR A 58 -21.34 -0.51 5.38
CA THR A 58 -21.21 -1.09 6.73
C THR A 58 -19.78 -1.62 6.93
N ALA A 59 -19.29 -1.64 8.17
CA ALA A 59 -18.00 -2.26 8.50
C ALA A 59 -17.94 -3.74 8.04
N ARG A 60 -19.04 -4.49 8.16
CA ARG A 60 -19.13 -5.89 7.71
C ARG A 60 -18.96 -6.03 6.20
N PHE A 61 -19.57 -5.12 5.43
CA PHE A 61 -19.42 -5.05 3.98
C PHE A 61 -17.96 -4.79 3.58
N LEU A 62 -17.30 -3.81 4.22
CA LEU A 62 -15.89 -3.56 3.96
C LEU A 62 -15.03 -4.78 4.33
N TRP A 63 -15.31 -5.42 5.46
CA TRP A 63 -14.55 -6.60 5.89
C TRP A 63 -14.65 -7.76 4.88
N ARG A 64 -15.84 -7.99 4.31
CA ARG A 64 -16.07 -8.98 3.25
C ARG A 64 -15.32 -8.66 1.95
N HIS A 65 -15.11 -7.38 1.65
CA HIS A 65 -14.40 -6.90 0.46
C HIS A 65 -12.90 -6.62 0.68
N THR A 66 -12.33 -6.98 1.83
CA THR A 66 -10.89 -6.83 2.14
C THR A 66 -9.98 -7.44 1.08
N LYS A 67 -10.32 -8.63 0.53
CA LYS A 67 -9.57 -9.28 -0.55
C LYS A 67 -9.44 -8.41 -1.81
N TYR A 68 -10.49 -7.67 -2.17
CA TYR A 68 -10.48 -6.76 -3.32
C TYR A 68 -9.67 -5.50 -3.01
N ALA A 69 -9.79 -4.97 -1.79
CA ALA A 69 -9.01 -3.82 -1.36
C ALA A 69 -7.51 -4.13 -1.34
N ILE A 70 -7.10 -5.28 -0.82
CA ILE A 70 -5.70 -5.72 -0.82
C ILE A 70 -5.18 -5.86 -2.26
N LEU A 71 -5.97 -6.44 -3.17
CA LEU A 71 -5.58 -6.53 -4.58
C LEU A 71 -5.34 -5.15 -5.21
N ILE A 72 -6.26 -4.20 -4.98
CA ILE A 72 -6.12 -2.82 -5.47
C ILE A 72 -4.88 -2.15 -4.86
N ILE A 73 -4.64 -2.33 -3.56
CA ILE A 73 -3.47 -1.77 -2.87
C ILE A 73 -2.16 -2.30 -3.47
N VAL A 74 -2.10 -3.60 -3.76
CA VAL A 74 -0.92 -4.20 -4.37
C VAL A 74 -0.72 -3.68 -5.80
N ILE A 75 -1.79 -3.55 -6.59
CA ILE A 75 -1.72 -2.96 -7.93
C ILE A 75 -1.21 -1.52 -7.89
N VAL A 76 -1.77 -0.70 -7.00
CA VAL A 76 -1.34 0.70 -6.79
C VAL A 76 0.13 0.74 -6.35
N SER A 77 0.52 -0.12 -5.42
CA SER A 77 1.91 -0.23 -4.96
C SER A 77 2.85 -0.60 -6.10
N ALA A 78 2.45 -1.50 -7.01
CA ALA A 78 3.24 -1.91 -8.15
C ALA A 78 3.41 -0.79 -9.19
N ILE A 79 2.40 0.07 -9.36
CA ILE A 79 2.49 1.23 -10.26
C ILE A 79 3.42 2.30 -9.69
N VAL A 80 3.36 2.52 -8.39
CA VAL A 80 4.13 3.57 -7.72
C VAL A 80 5.59 3.15 -7.48
N THR A 81 5.85 1.85 -7.28
CA THR A 81 7.17 1.30 -7.01
C THR A 81 7.93 1.01 -8.32
N PRO A 82 9.07 1.66 -8.58
CA PRO A 82 9.75 1.58 -9.88
C PRO A 82 10.43 0.23 -10.13
N ASP A 83 10.89 -0.47 -9.09
CA ASP A 83 11.60 -1.74 -9.20
C ASP A 83 10.68 -2.96 -9.29
N GLY A 84 9.39 -2.82 -8.95
CA GLY A 84 8.42 -3.93 -8.94
C GLY A 84 8.86 -5.14 -8.10
N GLY A 85 9.89 -5.00 -7.27
CA GLY A 85 10.47 -6.08 -6.48
C GLY A 85 9.53 -6.50 -5.37
N GLY A 86 9.50 -7.80 -5.05
CA GLY A 86 8.62 -8.33 -4.02
C GLY A 86 8.80 -7.66 -2.65
N VAL A 87 10.02 -7.25 -2.31
CA VAL A 87 10.33 -6.60 -1.01
C VAL A 87 9.79 -5.17 -0.95
N SER A 88 10.11 -4.32 -1.94
CA SER A 88 9.66 -2.93 -2.02
C SER A 88 8.13 -2.84 -2.15
N LEU A 89 7.54 -3.75 -2.92
CA LEU A 89 6.09 -3.85 -3.10
C LEU A 89 5.38 -4.14 -1.77
N VAL A 90 5.86 -5.14 -1.03
CA VAL A 90 5.29 -5.50 0.28
C VAL A 90 5.50 -4.38 1.28
N ALA A 91 6.69 -3.79 1.31
CA ALA A 91 7.00 -2.64 2.18
C ALA A 91 6.02 -1.48 1.94
N MET A 92 5.59 -1.25 0.70
CA MET A 92 4.66 -0.18 0.35
C MET A 92 3.18 -0.57 0.52
N SER A 93 2.84 -1.83 0.32
CA SER A 93 1.48 -2.32 0.53
C SER A 93 1.10 -2.34 2.02
N ILE A 94 2.04 -2.62 2.93
CA ILE A 94 1.80 -2.63 4.39
C ILE A 94 1.11 -1.34 4.89
N PRO A 95 1.67 -0.13 4.69
CA PRO A 95 1.05 1.09 5.20
C PRO A 95 -0.32 1.38 4.55
N LEU A 96 -0.52 1.00 3.29
CA LEU A 96 -1.80 1.16 2.60
C LEU A 96 -2.87 0.19 3.13
N VAL A 97 -2.51 -1.06 3.39
CA VAL A 97 -3.40 -2.04 4.04
C VAL A 97 -3.73 -1.59 5.45
N PHE A 98 -2.76 -1.05 6.18
CA PHE A 98 -2.98 -0.49 7.51
C PHE A 98 -4.01 0.65 7.48
N LEU A 99 -3.90 1.59 6.52
CA LEU A 99 -4.89 2.66 6.35
C LEU A 99 -6.29 2.13 6.04
N TYR A 100 -6.38 1.09 5.22
CA TYR A 100 -7.66 0.45 4.93
C TYR A 100 -8.26 -0.24 6.16
N LEU A 101 -7.43 -0.93 6.94
CA LEU A 101 -7.87 -1.56 8.19
C LEU A 101 -8.32 -0.51 9.21
N PHE A 102 -7.58 0.59 9.33
CA PHE A 102 -7.96 1.74 10.14
C PHE A 102 -9.30 2.31 9.70
N SER A 103 -9.52 2.47 8.39
CA SER A 103 -10.78 2.91 7.82
C SER A 103 -11.97 2.01 8.20
N ILE A 104 -11.78 0.68 8.23
CA ILE A 104 -12.80 -0.27 8.68
C ILE A 104 -13.11 -0.08 10.16
N VAL A 105 -12.09 0.10 11.01
CA VAL A 105 -12.27 0.34 12.45
C VAL A 105 -13.05 1.63 12.68
N LEU A 106 -12.75 2.70 11.94
CA LEU A 106 -13.53 3.94 11.98
C LEU A 106 -14.98 3.73 11.56
N ALA A 107 -15.22 2.99 10.48
CA ALA A 107 -16.57 2.65 10.04
C ALA A 107 -17.31 1.78 11.05
N TRP A 108 -16.62 0.97 11.84
CA TRP A 108 -17.23 0.15 12.89
C TRP A 108 -17.62 0.98 14.13
N ILE A 109 -16.76 1.91 14.55
CA ILE A 109 -17.00 2.77 15.73
C ILE A 109 -18.05 3.84 15.43
N PHE A 110 -17.96 4.49 14.27
CA PHE A 110 -18.79 5.65 13.92
C PHE A 110 -19.91 5.33 12.91
N GLY A 111 -19.93 4.12 12.34
CA GLY A 111 -20.94 3.72 11.38
C GLY A 111 -22.29 3.47 12.04
N LYS A 112 -23.35 3.88 11.36
CA LYS A 112 -24.72 3.56 11.79
C LYS A 112 -25.00 2.09 11.49
N LYS A 113 -25.42 1.29 12.49
CA LYS A 113 -25.88 -0.09 12.27
C LYS A 113 -26.95 -0.08 11.18
N ARG A 114 -26.65 -0.67 10.02
CA ARG A 114 -27.60 -0.81 8.92
C ARG A 114 -28.12 -2.24 8.95
N ASP A 115 -29.43 -2.41 9.08
CA ASP A 115 -30.13 -3.71 9.08
C ASP A 115 -29.96 -4.53 7.78
N LYS A 116 -29.34 -3.94 6.74
CA LYS A 116 -29.18 -4.57 5.41
C LYS A 116 -28.13 -5.67 5.34
N ASP A 117 -27.44 -5.95 6.44
CA ASP A 117 -26.49 -7.08 6.52
C ASP A 117 -27.20 -8.45 6.61
N ILE A 118 -28.54 -8.49 6.63
CA ILE A 118 -29.36 -9.72 6.64
C ILE A 118 -29.68 -10.20 5.21
N GLU A 119 -29.88 -9.29 4.25
CA GLU A 119 -30.31 -9.65 2.87
C GLU A 119 -29.17 -10.21 2.00
N ALA A 120 -27.90 -9.91 2.33
CA ALA A 120 -26.75 -10.39 1.56
C ALA A 120 -26.34 -11.84 1.87
N ASP A 121 -26.85 -12.42 2.98
CA ASP A 121 -26.68 -13.85 3.31
C ASP A 121 -27.75 -14.72 2.62
N GLU A 122 -28.93 -14.17 2.26
CA GLU A 122 -30.01 -14.92 1.60
C GLU A 122 -29.83 -15.07 0.08
N GLN A 123 -28.96 -14.29 -0.57
CA GLN A 123 -28.68 -14.43 -2.01
C GLN A 123 -27.53 -15.42 -2.31
N GLU A 124 -26.84 -15.92 -1.29
CA GLU A 124 -25.74 -16.90 -1.41
C GLU A 124 -26.08 -18.29 -0.84
N ALA A 125 -27.31 -18.53 -0.37
CA ALA A 125 -27.83 -19.82 0.07
C ALA A 125 -28.87 -20.37 -0.93
#